data_AF-A0A7S3SVB9-F1
#
_entry.id   AF-A0A7S3SVB9-F1
#
_cell.length_a   1.000
_cell.length_b   1.000
_cell.length_c   1.000
_cell.angle_alpha   90.00
_cell.angle_beta   90.00
_cell.angle_gamma   90.00
#
_symmetry.space_group_name_H-M   'P 1'
#
loop_
_entity.id
_entity.type
_entity.pdbx_description
1 polymer ?
#
loop_
_entity_poly.entity_id
_entity_poly.type
_entity_poly.pdbx_seq_one_letter_code
_entity_poly.pdbx_strand_id
1 'polypeptide(L)'
;FADSVDLASLDDAQHAHVPYVVILIQALDIFRRESGKQLPSSREEKDQFKQLLAKMRRSDKEVNFQEAIDNAYKVWVPYEIPEPVQKVLQAVGSSGGRPDF
;
A
#
# COMPACT_ATOMS: atom_id res chain seq x y z
N PHE A 1 -2.00 8.50 -10.53
CA PHE A 1 -1.90 9.60 -9.53
C PHE A 1 -0.61 9.51 -8.75
N ALA A 2 -0.30 8.40 -8.06
CA ALA A 2 0.97 8.28 -7.33
C ALA A 2 2.20 8.50 -8.24
N ASP A 3 2.16 7.96 -9.46
CA ASP A 3 3.23 8.08 -10.47
C ASP A 3 3.46 9.52 -10.96
N SER A 4 2.50 10.44 -10.79
CA SER A 4 2.67 11.84 -11.21
C SER A 4 3.35 12.72 -10.16
N VAL A 5 3.66 12.17 -8.98
CA VAL A 5 4.35 12.91 -7.91
C VAL A 5 5.84 12.59 -7.99
N ASP A 6 6.66 13.56 -8.39
CA ASP A 6 8.12 13.41 -8.32
C ASP A 6 8.63 13.86 -6.94
N LEU A 7 8.75 12.92 -6.00
CA LEU A 7 9.24 13.16 -4.63
C LEU A 7 10.62 13.82 -4.59
N ALA A 8 11.49 13.57 -5.58
CA ALA A 8 12.83 14.12 -5.59
C ALA A 8 12.85 15.61 -5.94
N SER A 9 11.90 16.06 -6.77
CA SER A 9 11.80 17.46 -7.19
C SER A 9 11.13 18.39 -6.17
N LEU A 10 10.42 17.83 -5.17
CA LEU A 10 9.68 18.62 -4.19
C LEU A 10 10.62 19.34 -3.23
N ASP A 11 10.23 20.55 -2.82
CA ASP A 11 10.84 21.20 -1.66
C ASP A 11 10.44 20.48 -0.35
N ASP A 12 11.08 20.83 0.76
CA ASP A 12 10.86 20.14 2.04
C ASP A 12 9.43 20.30 2.57
N ALA A 13 8.78 21.44 2.32
CA ALA A 13 7.41 21.65 2.75
C ALA A 13 6.45 20.77 1.95
N GLN A 14 6.59 20.74 0.62
CA GLN A 14 5.78 19.90 -0.25
C GLN A 14 6.00 18.42 0.05
N HIS A 15 7.26 18.00 0.19
CA HIS A 15 7.64 16.62 0.49
C HIS A 15 7.02 16.13 1.81
N ALA A 16 7.01 16.97 2.86
CA ALA A 16 6.41 16.66 4.16
C ALA A 16 4.86 16.57 4.13
N HIS A 17 4.19 17.09 3.10
CA HIS A 17 2.73 17.04 2.94
C HIS A 17 2.26 16.01 1.92
N VAL A 18 3.17 15.22 1.34
CA VAL A 18 2.77 14.12 0.46
C VAL A 18 2.00 13.08 1.28
N PRO A 19 0.80 12.65 0.85
CA PRO A 19 0.05 11.59 1.52
C PRO A 19 0.87 10.30 1.63
N TYR A 20 0.89 9.66 2.80
CA TYR A 20 1.69 8.46 3.05
C TYR A 20 1.39 7.32 2.06
N VAL A 21 0.17 7.24 1.53
CA VAL A 21 -0.23 6.23 0.54
C VAL A 21 0.57 6.40 -0.76
N VAL A 22 0.86 7.64 -1.18
CA VAL A 22 1.72 7.90 -2.36
C VAL A 22 3.14 7.42 -2.09
N ILE A 23 3.66 7.70 -0.87
CA ILE A 23 4.98 7.23 -0.44
C ILE A 23 5.05 5.70 -0.46
N LEU A 24 4.04 5.00 0.06
CA LEU A 24 3.98 3.53 0.05
C LEU A 24 4.02 2.95 -1.37
N ILE A 25 3.29 3.56 -2.31
CA ILE A 25 3.26 3.11 -3.71
C ILE A 25 4.64 3.29 -4.36
N GLN A 26 5.26 4.46 -4.20
CA GLN A 26 6.57 4.72 -4.81
C GLN A 26 7.69 3.87 -4.18
N ALA A 27 7.66 3.67 -2.87
CA ALA A 27 8.57 2.75 -2.20
C ALA A 27 8.39 1.31 -2.70
N LEU A 28 7.15 0.88 -3.00
CA LEU A 28 6.88 -0.44 -3.56
C LEU A 28 7.46 -0.59 -4.97
N ASP A 29 7.40 0.45 -5.79
CA ASP A 29 8.00 0.41 -7.12
C ASP A 29 9.53 0.42 -7.08
N ILE A 30 10.14 1.09 -6.10
CA ILE A 30 11.58 0.94 -5.84
C ILE A 30 11.89 -0.48 -5.38
N PHE A 31 11.18 -1.00 -4.38
CA PHE A 31 11.37 -2.37 -3.87
C PHE A 31 11.26 -3.42 -4.98
N ARG A 32 10.26 -3.31 -5.88
CA ARG A 32 10.08 -4.22 -7.02
C ARG A 32 11.28 -4.23 -7.95
N ARG A 33 11.84 -3.05 -8.24
CA ARG A 33 13.03 -2.89 -9.09
C ARG A 33 14.29 -3.46 -8.43
N GLU A 34 14.46 -3.29 -7.13
CA GLU A 34 15.65 -3.74 -6.39
C GLU A 34 15.63 -5.24 -6.07
N SER A 35 14.46 -5.79 -5.71
CA SER A 35 14.33 -7.18 -5.25
C SER A 35 13.90 -8.17 -6.35
N GLY A 36 13.31 -7.67 -7.44
CA GLY A 36 12.64 -8.51 -8.44
C GLY A 36 11.36 -9.20 -7.93
N LYS A 37 10.85 -8.82 -6.75
CA LYS A 37 9.64 -9.37 -6.14
C LYS A 37 8.48 -8.40 -6.29
N GLN A 38 7.26 -8.94 -6.40
CA GLN A 38 6.06 -8.13 -6.57
C GLN A 38 5.68 -7.39 -5.28
N LEU A 39 5.81 -8.06 -4.12
CA LEU A 39 5.46 -7.58 -2.79
C LEU A 39 6.44 -8.16 -1.74
N PRO A 40 6.70 -7.46 -0.62
CA PRO A 40 7.42 -8.04 0.50
C PRO A 40 6.63 -9.18 1.14
N SER A 41 7.23 -10.36 1.29
CA SER A 41 6.56 -11.56 1.79
C SER A 41 7.24 -12.13 3.03
N SER A 42 8.58 -12.21 3.03
CA SER A 42 9.37 -12.66 4.17
C SER A 42 9.54 -11.55 5.22
N ARG A 43 10.02 -11.91 6.42
CA ARG A 43 10.32 -10.92 7.46
C ARG A 43 11.41 -9.96 7.00
N GLU A 44 12.44 -10.51 6.37
CA GLU A 44 13.60 -9.79 5.85
C GLU A 44 13.18 -8.81 4.75
N GLU A 45 12.31 -9.23 3.82
CA GLU A 45 11.76 -8.36 2.77
C GLU A 45 10.90 -7.22 3.36
N LYS A 46 10.12 -7.52 4.41
CA LYS A 46 9.30 -6.51 5.12
C LYS A 46 10.17 -5.50 5.85
N ASP A 47 11.25 -5.95 6.49
CA ASP A 47 12.22 -5.10 7.16
C ASP A 47 12.99 -4.24 6.14
N GLN A 48 13.40 -4.82 5.00
CA GLN A 48 14.02 -4.09 3.89
C GLN A 48 13.08 -2.99 3.36
N PHE A 49 11.81 -3.30 3.18
CA PHE A 49 10.81 -2.31 2.73
C PHE A 49 10.66 -1.15 3.72
N LYS A 50 10.61 -1.43 5.03
CA LYS A 50 10.57 -0.38 6.07
C LYS A 50 11.84 0.46 6.10
N GLN A 51 13.00 -0.17 5.89
CA GLN A 51 14.27 0.56 5.79
C GLN A 51 14.31 1.45 4.55
N LEU A 52 13.73 1.02 3.43
CA LEU A 52 13.61 1.84 2.23
C LEU A 52 12.77 3.10 2.50
N LEU A 53 11.61 2.97 3.17
CA LEU A 53 10.81 4.12 3.59
C LEU A 53 11.60 5.09 4.48
N ALA A 54 12.37 4.55 5.44
CA ALA A 54 13.22 5.37 6.31
C ALA A 54 14.32 6.10 5.53
N LYS A 55 14.88 5.49 4.47
CA LYS A 55 15.90 6.12 3.61
C LYS A 55 15.33 7.22 2.70
N MET A 56 14.05 7.13 2.34
CA MET A 56 13.37 8.16 1.54
C MET A 56 13.03 9.42 2.34
N ARG A 57 13.01 9.32 3.68
CA ARG A 57 12.75 10.44 4.59
C ARG A 57 13.94 11.39 4.61
N ARG A 58 13.69 12.69 4.51
CA ARG A 58 14.73 13.75 4.56
C ARG A 58 14.98 14.23 5.99
N SER A 59 13.97 14.20 6.85
CA SER A 59 14.08 14.70 8.23
C SER A 59 13.18 13.96 9.21
N ASP A 60 13.60 13.89 10.47
CA ASP A 60 12.85 13.26 11.56
C ASP A 60 11.54 13.97 11.93
N LYS A 61 11.27 15.13 11.34
CA LYS A 61 10.02 15.88 11.51
C LYS A 61 8.92 15.49 10.52
N GLU A 62 9.25 14.68 9.51
CA GLU A 62 8.30 14.29 8.47
C GLU A 62 7.39 13.16 8.98
N VAL A 63 6.19 13.54 9.42
CA VAL A 63 5.20 12.63 10.02
C VAL A 63 4.60 11.68 8.96
N ASN A 64 4.47 12.12 7.71
CA ASN A 64 3.98 11.30 6.61
C ASN A 64 4.84 10.05 6.34
N PHE A 65 6.16 10.12 6.50
CA PHE A 65 7.05 8.95 6.41
C PHE A 65 6.93 8.03 7.61
N GLN A 66 6.74 8.58 8.82
CA GLN A 66 6.46 7.77 10.00
C GLN A 66 5.13 7.01 9.82
N GLU A 67 4.09 7.71 9.36
CA GLU A 67 2.79 7.11 9.05
C GLU A 67 2.91 6.02 7.96
N ALA A 68 3.75 6.25 6.94
CA ALA A 68 4.03 5.23 5.93
C ALA A 68 4.68 3.98 6.55
N ILE A 69 5.67 4.13 7.44
CA ILE A 69 6.33 3.00 8.11
C ILE A 69 5.33 2.22 9.00
N ASP A 70 4.51 2.94 9.76
CA ASP A 70 3.52 2.36 10.67
C ASP A 70 2.43 1.60 9.89
N ASN A 71 2.10 2.09 8.69
CA ASN A 71 1.11 1.48 7.79
C ASN A 71 1.71 0.60 6.69
N ALA A 72 3.02 0.33 6.71
CA ALA A 72 3.71 -0.41 5.65
C ALA A 72 3.08 -1.79 5.41
N TYR A 73 2.48 -2.39 6.45
CA TYR A 73 1.82 -3.67 6.34
C TYR A 73 0.69 -3.73 5.30
N LYS A 74 0.04 -2.60 5.01
CA LYS A 74 -1.00 -2.50 3.98
C LYS A 74 -0.50 -2.84 2.58
N VAL A 75 0.82 -2.78 2.35
CA VAL A 75 1.43 -3.13 1.07
C VAL A 75 1.39 -4.64 0.80
N TRP A 76 1.57 -5.46 1.83
CA TRP A 76 1.68 -6.93 1.68
C TRP A 76 0.50 -7.71 2.26
N VAL A 77 -0.48 -7.02 2.84
CA VAL A 77 -1.75 -7.66 3.18
C VAL A 77 -2.59 -7.74 1.90
N PRO A 78 -2.93 -8.94 1.41
CA PRO A 78 -3.81 -9.07 0.26
C PRO A 78 -5.18 -8.48 0.58
N TYR A 79 -5.79 -7.83 -0.41
CA TYR A 79 -7.20 -7.48 -0.30
C TYR A 79 -8.04 -8.74 -0.41
N GLU A 80 -8.88 -8.99 0.58
CA GLU A 80 -9.83 -10.09 0.60
C GLU A 80 -11.23 -9.55 0.89
N ILE A 81 -12.23 -10.08 0.18
CA ILE A 81 -13.62 -9.78 0.46
C ILE A 81 -13.96 -10.40 1.82
N PRO A 82 -14.53 -9.66 2.78
CA PRO A 82 -14.92 -10.25 4.07
C PRO A 82 -15.89 -11.42 3.89
N GLU A 83 -15.70 -12.49 4.67
CA GLU A 83 -16.52 -13.71 4.61
C GLU A 83 -18.05 -13.44 4.62
N PRO A 84 -18.60 -12.52 5.45
CA PRO A 84 -20.03 -12.22 5.42
C PRO A 84 -20.50 -11.68 4.06
N VAL A 85 -19.69 -10.87 3.39
CA VAL A 85 -20.00 -10.32 2.07
C VAL A 85 -19.93 -11.42 1.01
N GLN A 86 -18.94 -12.32 1.10
CA GLN A 86 -18.85 -13.48 0.22
C GLN A 86 -20.10 -14.36 0.33
N LYS A 87 -20.60 -14.61 1.55
CA LYS A 87 -21.83 -15.39 1.78
C LYS A 87 -23.05 -14.76 1.12
N VAL A 88 -23.23 -13.44 1.23
CA VAL A 88 -24.35 -12.73 0.58
C VAL A 88 -24.25 -12.84 -0.95
N LEU A 89 -23.08 -12.63 -1.52
CA LEU A 89 -22.86 -12.74 -2.97
C LEU A 89 -23.14 -14.16 -3.48
N GLN A 90 -22.72 -15.19 -2.75
CA GLN A 90 -22.99 -16.60 -3.09
C GLN A 90 -24.47 -16.96 -3.00
N ALA A 91 -25.19 -16.45 -1.99
CA ALA A 91 -26.61 -16.69 -1.83
C ALA A 91 -27.44 -16.14 -3.01
N VAL A 92 -27.12 -14.92 -3.47
CA VAL A 92 -27.81 -14.28 -4.61
C VAL A 92 -27.40 -14.89 -5.96
N GLY A 93 -26.13 -15.29 -6.11
CA GLY A 93 -25.66 -15.97 -7.31
C GLY A 93 -26.23 -17.39 -7.50
N SER A 94 -26.58 -18.06 -6.40
CA SER A 94 -27.18 -19.40 -6.40
C SER A 94 -28.71 -19.36 -6.58
N SER A 95 -29.35 -18.20 -6.35
CA SER A 95 -30.81 -18.03 -6.46
C SER A 95 -31.28 -17.71 -7.88
N GLY A 96 -30.69 -18.33 -8.91
CA GLY A 96 -31.19 -18.31 -10.30
C GLY A 96 -32.59 -18.93 -10.49
N GLY A 97 -33.35 -19.17 -9.43
CA GLY A 97 -34.75 -19.58 -9.48
C GLY A 97 -35.65 -18.36 -9.59
N ARG A 98 -36.41 -18.28 -10.69
CA ARG A 98 -37.50 -17.33 -10.94
C ARG A 98 -38.31 -17.03 -9.66
N PRO A 99 -38.70 -15.77 -9.42
CA PRO A 99 -39.81 -15.51 -8.50
C PRO A 99 -41.08 -16.07 -9.13
N ASP A 100 -41.65 -17.09 -8.48
CA ASP A 100 -42.99 -17.59 -8.79
C ASP A 100 -44.01 -16.52 -8.35
N PHE A 101 -44.55 -15.78 -9.31
CA PHE A 101 -45.79 -15.02 -9.20
C PHE A 101 -46.87 -15.68 -10.05
#